data_AF-A0A4Q7LVE2-F1
#
_entry.id   AF-A0A4Q7LVE2-F1
#
_cell.length_a   1.000
_cell.length_b   1.000
_cell.length_c   1.000
_cell.angle_alpha   90.00
_cell.angle_beta   90.00
_cell.angle_gamma   90.00
#
_symmetry.space_group_name_H-M   'P 1'
#
loop_
_entity.id
_entity.type
_entity.pdbx_description
1 polymer ?
#
loop_
_entity_poly.entity_id
_entity_poly.type
_entity_poly.pdbx_seq_one_letter_code
_entity_poly.pdbx_strand_id
1 'polypeptide(L)'
;MKTLLCYGDSNTWGSDPVTGARLPLGQRWTGRLATALSPTIRVIEEGLPGRTTVLEDPIEGITVSMSGAAYLRPCLASHRPIDAVLLMLGTNDLKARFRLSPFEIAQGMAQLVRMIQGSASGPDGRAPAIVLVSPTPILEVGGLGELFAGGAEKSHRLAGHVAHVAHAHGCTYLNGAALWAVNPVDGIHFDADAHAAFASGIEPVLRGLPALR
;
A
#
# COMPACT_ATOMS: atom_id res chain seq x y z
N MET A 1 -16.13 -4.42 -17.31
CA MET A 1 -15.55 -3.53 -16.28
C MET A 1 -14.70 -4.39 -15.37
N LYS A 2 -13.44 -4.01 -15.21
CA LYS A 2 -12.44 -4.71 -14.38
C LYS A 2 -12.42 -4.12 -12.97
N THR A 3 -12.02 -4.89 -11.97
CA THR A 3 -11.93 -4.43 -10.58
C THR A 3 -10.48 -4.37 -10.11
N LEU A 4 -10.03 -3.19 -9.70
CA LEU A 4 -8.77 -2.95 -9.02
C LEU A 4 -9.03 -2.69 -7.54
N LEU A 5 -8.46 -3.52 -6.67
CA LEU A 5 -8.44 -3.29 -5.22
C LEU A 5 -7.13 -2.61 -4.81
N CYS A 6 -7.21 -1.42 -4.22
CA CYS A 6 -6.07 -0.70 -3.65
C CYS A 6 -6.01 -0.95 -2.14
N TYR A 7 -5.10 -1.83 -1.72
CA TYR A 7 -4.96 -2.26 -0.32
C TYR A 7 -3.71 -1.64 0.31
N GLY A 8 -3.89 -0.79 1.32
CA GLY A 8 -2.76 -0.10 1.95
C GLY A 8 -3.08 0.60 3.26
N ASP A 9 -2.23 1.56 3.62
CA ASP A 9 -2.23 2.29 4.89
C ASP A 9 -2.82 3.71 4.77
N SER A 10 -2.34 4.66 5.57
CA SER A 10 -2.73 6.07 5.54
C SER A 10 -2.46 6.75 4.20
N ASN A 11 -1.39 6.39 3.49
CA ASN A 11 -1.11 6.93 2.16
C ASN A 11 -2.10 6.39 1.11
N THR A 12 -2.77 5.26 1.37
CA THR A 12 -3.90 4.79 0.54
C THR A 12 -5.21 5.42 0.97
N TRP A 13 -5.40 5.64 2.28
CA TRP A 13 -6.58 6.32 2.81
C TRP A 13 -6.65 7.80 2.42
N GLY A 14 -5.48 8.42 2.24
CA GLY A 14 -5.27 9.82 1.90
C GLY A 14 -5.15 10.71 3.15
N SER A 15 -4.26 10.40 4.08
CA SER A 15 -3.98 11.27 5.22
C SER A 15 -3.23 12.53 4.79
N ASP A 16 -3.76 13.70 5.13
CA ASP A 16 -3.12 14.98 4.90
C ASP A 16 -1.96 15.19 5.90
N PRO A 17 -0.72 15.46 5.43
CA PRO A 17 0.45 15.60 6.30
C PRO A 17 0.41 16.81 7.24
N VAL A 18 -0.41 17.82 6.94
CA VAL A 18 -0.52 19.06 7.73
C VAL A 18 -1.65 18.96 8.75
N THR A 19 -2.82 18.46 8.32
CA THR A 19 -4.01 18.48 9.16
C THR A 19 -4.29 17.13 9.84
N GLY A 20 -3.71 16.04 9.35
CA GLY A 20 -4.05 14.67 9.72
C GLY A 20 -5.45 14.22 9.27
N ALA A 21 -6.22 15.10 8.61
CA ALA A 21 -7.55 14.80 8.10
C ALA A 21 -7.47 13.96 6.82
N ARG A 22 -8.61 13.48 6.36
CA ARG A 22 -8.71 12.78 5.08
C ARG A 22 -8.73 13.78 3.92
N LEU A 23 -7.84 13.60 2.96
CA LEU A 23 -7.87 14.32 1.70
C LEU A 23 -9.20 14.05 0.95
N PRO A 24 -9.74 15.08 0.25
CA PRO A 24 -10.92 14.93 -0.59
C PRO A 24 -10.74 13.83 -1.65
N LEU A 25 -11.85 13.20 -2.05
CA LEU A 25 -11.85 12.08 -3.00
C LEU A 25 -11.02 12.35 -4.27
N GLY A 26 -11.17 13.52 -4.89
CA GLY A 26 -10.45 13.88 -6.12
C GLY A 26 -8.96 14.21 -5.93
N GLN A 27 -8.48 14.32 -4.69
CA GLN A 27 -7.07 14.57 -4.40
C GLN A 27 -6.31 13.28 -4.07
N ARG A 28 -6.98 12.28 -3.50
CA ARG A 28 -6.39 10.96 -3.23
C ARG A 28 -5.95 10.28 -4.51
N TRP A 29 -4.81 9.60 -4.47
CA TRP A 29 -4.27 8.91 -5.64
C TRP A 29 -5.25 7.86 -6.19
N THR A 30 -5.96 7.16 -5.29
CA THR A 30 -6.99 6.19 -5.65
C THR A 30 -8.19 6.81 -6.34
N GLY A 31 -8.68 7.96 -5.88
CA GLY A 31 -9.78 8.68 -6.52
C GLY A 31 -9.39 9.25 -7.87
N ARG A 32 -8.16 9.75 -8.01
CA ARG A 32 -7.59 10.16 -9.30
C ARG A 32 -7.50 9.00 -10.28
N LEU A 33 -7.03 7.83 -9.84
CA LEU A 33 -7.04 6.60 -10.65
C LEU A 33 -8.45 6.18 -11.03
N ALA A 34 -9.42 6.27 -10.12
CA ALA A 34 -10.81 5.94 -10.40
C ALA A 34 -11.36 6.81 -11.54
N THR A 35 -11.06 8.10 -11.55
CA THR A 35 -11.42 9.00 -12.66
C THR A 35 -10.67 8.64 -13.94
N ALA A 36 -9.35 8.45 -13.88
CA ALA A 36 -8.53 8.21 -15.06
C ALA A 36 -8.83 6.87 -15.75
N LEU A 37 -9.11 5.82 -14.98
CA LEU A 37 -9.34 4.46 -15.48
C LEU A 37 -10.83 4.16 -15.76
N SER A 38 -11.72 5.11 -15.48
CA SER A 38 -13.14 4.99 -15.83
C SER A 38 -13.35 5.07 -17.36
N PRO A 39 -14.36 4.38 -17.92
CA PRO A 39 -15.29 3.45 -17.27
C PRO A 39 -14.80 1.98 -17.28
N THR A 40 -13.57 1.71 -17.71
CA THR A 40 -13.09 0.34 -17.94
C THR A 40 -12.71 -0.37 -16.65
N ILE A 41 -12.15 0.34 -15.67
CA ILE A 41 -11.69 -0.21 -14.39
C ILE A 41 -12.40 0.52 -13.24
N ARG A 42 -13.04 -0.25 -12.37
CA ARG A 42 -13.54 0.20 -11.06
C ARG A 42 -12.42 0.07 -10.03
N VAL A 43 -12.13 1.16 -9.33
CA VAL A 43 -11.16 1.21 -8.23
C VAL A 43 -11.88 1.09 -6.89
N ILE A 44 -11.37 0.22 -6.00
CA ILE A 44 -11.85 0.03 -4.63
C ILE A 44 -10.75 0.51 -3.67
N GLU A 45 -11.10 1.44 -2.78
CA GLU A 45 -10.18 2.03 -1.81
C GLU A 45 -10.24 1.26 -0.47
N GLU A 46 -9.19 0.52 -0.14
CA GLU A 46 -9.03 -0.18 1.15
C GLU A 46 -7.77 0.31 1.86
N GLY A 47 -7.73 1.61 2.16
CA GLY A 47 -6.69 2.25 2.97
C GLY A 47 -7.10 2.39 4.43
N LEU A 48 -6.22 2.02 5.36
CA LEU A 48 -6.42 2.16 6.81
C LEU A 48 -5.18 2.79 7.46
N PRO A 49 -5.26 4.01 8.01
CA PRO A 49 -4.17 4.61 8.75
C PRO A 49 -3.65 3.66 9.86
N GLY A 50 -2.32 3.55 9.98
CA GLY A 50 -1.67 2.67 10.95
C GLY A 50 -1.51 1.20 10.52
N ARG A 51 -2.15 0.76 9.42
CA ARG A 51 -2.09 -0.63 8.96
C ARG A 51 -0.66 -1.09 8.70
N THR A 52 -0.30 -2.21 9.32
CA THR A 52 0.97 -2.92 9.12
C THR A 52 0.80 -4.06 8.12
N THR A 53 1.88 -4.76 7.78
CA THR A 53 1.76 -5.98 6.98
C THR A 53 1.00 -7.08 7.74
N VAL A 54 1.59 -7.62 8.81
CA VAL A 54 1.07 -8.80 9.52
C VAL A 54 0.94 -8.59 11.03
N LEU A 55 1.35 -7.43 11.54
CA LEU A 55 1.48 -7.16 12.97
C LEU A 55 0.22 -6.51 13.54
N GLU A 56 -0.14 -6.90 14.76
CA GLU A 56 -1.01 -6.06 15.57
C GLU A 56 -0.21 -4.91 16.17
N ASP A 57 -0.81 -3.71 16.20
CA ASP A 57 -0.25 -2.56 16.93
C ASP A 57 -1.00 -2.43 18.26
N PRO A 58 -0.37 -2.70 19.42
CA PRO A 58 -1.07 -2.64 20.71
C PRO A 58 -1.43 -1.21 21.14
N ILE A 59 -0.90 -0.19 20.47
CA ILE A 59 -1.14 1.23 20.79
C ILE A 59 -2.19 1.82 19.84
N GLU A 60 -2.05 1.56 18.53
CA GLU A 60 -2.98 2.09 17.52
C GLU A 60 -4.13 1.14 17.17
N GLY A 61 -3.99 -0.16 17.47
CA GLY A 61 -4.96 -1.20 17.15
C GLY A 61 -5.98 -1.49 18.25
N ILE A 62 -6.23 -0.55 19.16
CA ILE A 62 -7.12 -0.75 20.31
C ILE A 62 -8.59 -0.97 19.87
N THR A 63 -9.03 -0.28 18.81
CA THR A 63 -10.43 -0.31 18.35
C THR A 63 -10.64 -1.16 17.10
N VAL A 64 -9.59 -1.36 16.32
CA VAL A 64 -9.61 -2.14 15.08
C VAL A 64 -8.21 -2.72 14.85
N SER A 65 -8.14 -3.96 14.37
CA SER A 65 -6.86 -4.61 14.06
C SER A 65 -6.06 -3.80 13.04
N MET A 66 -4.78 -3.58 13.34
CA MET A 66 -3.83 -2.95 12.42
C MET A 66 -3.13 -3.96 11.52
N SER A 67 -3.31 -5.26 11.76
CA SER A 67 -2.73 -6.31 10.93
C SER A 67 -3.44 -6.36 9.58
N GLY A 68 -2.72 -6.02 8.51
CA GLY A 68 -3.21 -6.23 7.15
C GLY A 68 -3.63 -7.69 6.93
N ALA A 69 -2.86 -8.64 7.44
CA ALA A 69 -3.19 -10.07 7.34
C ALA A 69 -4.52 -10.44 8.03
N ALA A 70 -4.85 -9.83 9.18
CA ALA A 70 -6.09 -10.12 9.88
C ALA A 70 -7.33 -9.70 9.07
N TYR A 71 -7.25 -8.59 8.33
CA TYR A 71 -8.38 -8.05 7.56
C TYR A 71 -8.44 -8.50 6.09
N LEU A 72 -7.30 -8.89 5.50
CA LEU A 72 -7.19 -9.11 4.06
C LEU A 72 -8.15 -10.18 3.52
N ARG A 73 -8.38 -11.29 4.25
CA ARG A 73 -9.29 -12.35 3.78
C ARG A 73 -10.75 -11.89 3.65
N PRO A 74 -11.38 -11.32 4.71
CA PRO A 74 -12.70 -10.71 4.58
C PRO A 74 -12.79 -9.67 3.45
N CYS A 75 -11.77 -8.83 3.31
CA CYS A 75 -11.69 -7.82 2.25
C CYS A 75 -11.75 -8.45 0.84
N LEU A 76 -10.89 -9.43 0.57
CA LEU A 76 -10.84 -10.12 -0.73
C LEU A 76 -12.17 -10.83 -1.04
N ALA A 77 -12.73 -11.53 -0.05
CA ALA A 77 -13.99 -12.25 -0.20
C ALA A 77 -15.19 -11.31 -0.47
N SER A 78 -15.21 -10.13 0.12
CA SER A 78 -16.32 -9.17 0.01
C SER A 78 -16.32 -8.43 -1.33
N HIS A 79 -15.16 -8.30 -1.98
CA HIS A 79 -15.00 -7.54 -3.21
C HIS A 79 -14.84 -8.39 -4.48
N ARG A 80 -14.90 -9.73 -4.37
CA ARG A 80 -14.78 -10.63 -5.54
C ARG A 80 -15.91 -10.42 -6.57
N PRO A 81 -15.63 -10.54 -7.89
CA PRO A 81 -14.32 -10.82 -8.49
C PRO A 81 -13.41 -9.59 -8.56
N ILE A 82 -12.13 -9.78 -8.22
CA ILE A 82 -11.06 -8.77 -8.26
C ILE A 82 -10.05 -9.16 -9.35
N ASP A 83 -9.89 -8.34 -10.38
CA ASP A 83 -8.93 -8.63 -11.46
C ASP A 83 -7.48 -8.38 -11.01
N ALA A 84 -7.26 -7.32 -10.22
CA ALA A 84 -5.95 -7.01 -9.66
C ALA A 84 -6.01 -6.40 -8.25
N VAL A 85 -5.00 -6.67 -7.45
CA VAL A 85 -4.72 -6.02 -6.16
C VAL A 85 -3.45 -5.20 -6.29
N LEU A 86 -3.54 -3.91 -5.99
CA LEU A 86 -2.39 -3.06 -5.73
C LEU A 86 -2.15 -3.07 -4.23
N LEU A 87 -1.02 -3.64 -3.80
CA LEU A 87 -0.64 -3.79 -2.40
C LEU A 87 0.51 -2.83 -2.08
N MET A 88 0.25 -1.87 -1.19
CA MET A 88 1.24 -0.90 -0.70
C MET A 88 1.17 -0.80 0.82
N LEU A 89 2.08 -1.50 1.49
CA LEU A 89 2.22 -1.54 2.95
C LEU A 89 3.71 -1.63 3.33
N GLY A 90 3.99 -1.57 4.63
CA GLY A 90 5.34 -1.68 5.19
C GLY A 90 5.82 -0.40 5.86
N THR A 91 5.16 0.74 5.64
CA THR A 91 5.49 2.00 6.31
C THR A 91 5.36 1.84 7.82
N ASN A 92 4.20 1.38 8.31
CA ASN A 92 3.95 1.25 9.75
C ASN A 92 4.78 0.16 10.43
N ASP A 93 5.26 -0.84 9.68
CA ASP A 93 6.16 -1.85 10.19
C ASP A 93 7.56 -1.27 10.53
N LEU A 94 7.89 -0.07 10.03
CA LEU A 94 9.12 0.65 10.36
C LEU A 94 9.10 1.28 11.76
N LYS A 95 7.94 1.37 12.43
CA LYS A 95 7.86 1.96 13.78
C LYS A 95 8.85 1.28 14.71
N ALA A 96 9.58 2.08 15.49
CA ALA A 96 10.67 1.60 16.32
C ALA A 96 10.23 0.49 17.29
N ARG A 97 8.97 0.55 17.76
CA ARG A 97 8.36 -0.44 18.65
C ARG A 97 8.36 -1.87 18.11
N PHE A 98 8.27 -2.07 16.80
CA PHE A 98 8.21 -3.41 16.21
C PHE A 98 9.59 -4.05 16.02
N ARG A 99 10.66 -3.24 16.03
CA ARG A 99 12.06 -3.68 15.94
C ARG A 99 12.36 -4.60 14.75
N LEU A 100 11.58 -4.53 13.67
CA LEU A 100 11.80 -5.33 12.47
C LEU A 100 12.97 -4.80 11.63
N SER A 101 13.65 -5.73 10.97
CA SER A 101 14.56 -5.46 9.86
C SER A 101 13.78 -5.27 8.55
N PRO A 102 14.36 -4.59 7.54
CA PRO A 102 13.75 -4.49 6.21
C PRO A 102 13.40 -5.84 5.58
N PHE A 103 14.21 -6.87 5.85
CA PHE A 103 13.95 -8.23 5.40
C PHE A 103 12.66 -8.80 6.02
N GLU A 104 12.47 -8.66 7.33
CA GLU A 104 11.28 -9.16 8.03
C GLU A 104 10.00 -8.43 7.58
N ILE A 105 10.07 -7.12 7.34
CA ILE A 105 8.95 -6.35 6.78
C ILE A 105 8.55 -6.91 5.40
N ALA A 106 9.54 -7.18 4.54
CA ALA A 106 9.29 -7.79 3.24
C ALA A 106 8.70 -9.21 3.36
N GLN A 107 9.09 -10.01 4.37
CA GLN A 107 8.44 -11.30 4.63
C GLN A 107 6.97 -11.15 5.05
N GLY A 108 6.64 -10.10 5.80
CA GLY A 108 5.25 -9.72 6.06
C GLY A 108 4.47 -9.42 4.77
N MET A 109 5.05 -8.65 3.84
CA MET A 109 4.45 -8.43 2.52
C MET A 109 4.32 -9.74 1.72
N ALA A 110 5.31 -10.63 1.77
CA ALA A 110 5.26 -11.93 1.12
C ALA A 110 4.11 -12.81 1.65
N GLN A 111 3.79 -12.70 2.95
CA GLN A 111 2.63 -13.37 3.53
C GLN A 111 1.31 -12.85 2.93
N LEU A 112 1.17 -11.52 2.77
CA LEU A 112 -0.01 -10.93 2.13
C LEU A 112 -0.13 -11.34 0.65
N VAL A 113 1.00 -11.38 -0.06
CA VAL A 113 1.05 -11.88 -1.45
C VAL A 113 0.55 -13.32 -1.54
N ARG A 114 1.04 -14.22 -0.69
CA ARG A 114 0.57 -15.61 -0.64
C ARG A 114 -0.91 -15.71 -0.31
N MET A 115 -1.41 -14.86 0.58
CA MET A 115 -2.84 -14.82 0.90
C MET A 115 -3.70 -14.40 -0.29
N ILE A 116 -3.27 -13.40 -1.07
CA ILE A 116 -3.97 -12.98 -2.29
C ILE A 116 -3.93 -14.11 -3.34
N GLN A 117 -2.75 -14.72 -3.54
CA GLN A 117 -2.57 -15.84 -4.47
C GLN A 117 -3.41 -17.07 -4.10
N GLY A 118 -3.65 -17.30 -2.80
CA GLY A 118 -4.50 -18.39 -2.29
C GLY A 118 -5.99 -18.05 -2.14
N SER A 119 -6.44 -16.86 -2.55
CA SER A 119 -7.77 -16.34 -2.18
C SER A 119 -8.93 -16.79 -3.06
N ALA A 120 -8.67 -17.32 -4.26
CA ALA A 120 -9.69 -17.60 -5.28
C ALA A 120 -10.67 -16.42 -5.52
N SER A 121 -10.23 -15.17 -5.27
CA SER A 121 -11.08 -13.98 -5.28
C SER A 121 -11.09 -13.23 -6.61
N GLY A 122 -10.37 -13.73 -7.61
CA GLY A 122 -10.38 -13.22 -8.98
C GLY A 122 -11.42 -13.90 -9.88
N PRO A 123 -11.47 -13.50 -11.17
CA PRO A 123 -12.39 -14.08 -12.14
C PRO A 123 -12.24 -15.60 -12.25
N ASP A 124 -13.37 -16.30 -12.36
CA ASP A 124 -13.44 -17.76 -12.47
C ASP A 124 -12.81 -18.52 -11.28
N GLY A 125 -12.75 -17.88 -10.10
CA GLY A 125 -12.14 -18.47 -8.90
C GLY A 125 -10.61 -18.51 -8.93
N ARG A 126 -9.98 -17.78 -9.87
CA ARG A 126 -8.52 -17.60 -9.92
C ARG A 126 -8.05 -16.60 -8.85
N ALA A 127 -6.74 -16.49 -8.66
CA ALA A 127 -6.18 -15.41 -7.87
C ALA A 127 -6.19 -14.08 -8.65
N PRO A 128 -6.40 -12.94 -7.99
CA PRO A 128 -6.14 -11.63 -8.60
C PRO A 128 -4.67 -11.49 -9.01
N ALA A 129 -4.41 -10.72 -10.07
CA ALA A 129 -3.05 -10.24 -10.34
C ALA A 129 -2.57 -9.31 -9.21
N ILE A 130 -1.25 -9.21 -8.99
CA ILE A 130 -0.70 -8.40 -7.89
C ILE A 130 0.28 -7.37 -8.44
N VAL A 131 0.03 -6.10 -8.11
CA VAL A 131 0.98 -5.01 -8.23
C VAL A 131 1.51 -4.72 -6.82
N LEU A 132 2.74 -5.15 -6.54
CA LEU A 132 3.41 -4.95 -5.26
C LEU A 132 4.22 -3.66 -5.30
N VAL A 133 3.86 -2.71 -4.45
CA VAL A 133 4.52 -1.40 -4.36
C VAL A 133 5.31 -1.35 -3.05
N SER A 134 6.62 -1.12 -3.13
CA SER A 134 7.39 -0.80 -1.92
C SER A 134 7.02 0.60 -1.42
N PRO A 135 6.88 0.81 -0.11
CA PRO A 135 6.54 2.13 0.42
C PRO A 135 7.68 3.13 0.13
N THR A 136 7.32 4.42 0.12
CA THR A 136 8.28 5.51 -0.06
C THR A 136 9.18 5.62 1.17
N PRO A 137 10.48 5.91 0.98
CA PRO A 137 11.36 6.21 2.09
C PRO A 137 10.81 7.34 2.95
N ILE A 138 10.83 7.14 4.25
CA ILE A 138 10.32 8.10 5.23
C ILE A 138 11.42 9.06 5.69
N LEU A 139 11.00 10.19 6.25
CA LEU A 139 11.87 11.11 6.97
C LEU A 139 11.50 11.07 8.45
N GLU A 140 12.51 11.07 9.33
CA GLU A 140 12.28 11.12 10.77
C GLU A 140 12.14 12.58 11.20
N VAL A 141 10.90 13.11 11.18
CA VAL A 141 10.59 14.51 11.49
C VAL A 141 9.53 14.63 12.58
N GLY A 142 9.71 15.56 13.52
CA GLY A 142 8.74 15.84 14.58
C GLY A 142 8.43 14.62 15.46
N GLY A 143 7.23 14.59 16.04
CA GLY A 143 6.82 13.48 16.92
C GLY A 143 6.67 12.14 16.20
N LEU A 144 6.39 12.13 14.89
CA LEU A 144 6.42 10.90 14.10
C LEU A 144 7.85 10.40 13.90
N GLY A 145 8.84 11.29 13.80
CA GLY A 145 10.25 10.91 13.75
C GLY A 145 10.68 10.06 14.94
N GLU A 146 10.25 10.39 16.16
CA GLU A 146 10.51 9.56 17.35
C GLU A 146 9.82 8.21 17.27
N LEU A 147 8.58 8.18 16.78
CA LEU A 147 7.81 6.96 16.58
C LEU A 147 8.49 6.00 15.60
N PHE A 148 9.10 6.57 14.56
CA PHE A 148 9.78 5.87 13.48
C PHE A 148 11.31 5.90 13.61
N ALA A 149 11.86 6.07 14.83
CA ALA A 149 13.30 6.17 15.03
C ALA A 149 14.08 5.00 14.40
N GLY A 150 15.05 5.32 13.53
CA GLY A 150 15.81 4.36 12.73
C GLY A 150 15.05 3.76 11.54
N GLY A 151 13.83 4.24 11.26
CA GLY A 151 12.97 3.83 10.18
C GLY A 151 13.37 4.44 8.84
N ALA A 152 13.96 5.64 8.80
CA ALA A 152 14.40 6.28 7.57
C ALA A 152 15.46 5.41 6.85
N GLU A 153 16.51 4.99 7.55
CA GLU A 153 17.54 4.09 6.99
C GLU A 153 16.93 2.76 6.51
N LYS A 154 16.08 2.15 7.34
CA LYS A 154 15.40 0.88 7.01
C LYS A 154 14.52 1.01 5.76
N SER A 155 13.81 2.12 5.62
CA SER A 155 12.88 2.37 4.51
C SER A 155 13.59 2.41 3.16
N HIS A 156 14.79 2.99 3.09
CA HIS A 156 15.61 2.98 1.88
C HIS A 156 16.03 1.57 1.46
N ARG A 157 16.32 0.70 2.43
CA ARG A 157 16.74 -0.69 2.19
C ARG A 157 15.57 -1.62 1.86
N LEU A 158 14.36 -1.25 2.27
CA LEU A 158 13.16 -2.08 2.11
C LEU A 158 12.83 -2.34 0.64
N ALA A 159 13.00 -1.36 -0.25
CA ALA A 159 12.67 -1.49 -1.67
C ALA A 159 13.35 -2.71 -2.33
N GLY A 160 14.63 -2.95 -2.05
CA GLY A 160 15.36 -4.11 -2.58
C GLY A 160 14.79 -5.46 -2.12
N HIS A 161 14.39 -5.55 -0.85
CA HIS A 161 13.77 -6.76 -0.33
C HIS A 161 12.36 -6.99 -0.89
N VAL A 162 11.56 -5.94 -1.05
CA VAL A 162 10.22 -6.03 -1.66
C VAL A 162 10.31 -6.41 -3.14
N ALA A 163 11.30 -5.88 -3.87
CA ALA A 163 11.57 -6.28 -5.25
C ALA A 163 11.89 -7.78 -5.35
N HIS A 164 12.69 -8.32 -4.43
CA HIS A 164 12.98 -9.75 -4.36
C HIS A 164 11.71 -10.57 -4.10
N VAL A 165 10.84 -10.13 -3.19
CA VAL A 165 9.54 -10.77 -2.92
C VAL A 165 8.66 -10.76 -4.18
N ALA A 166 8.54 -9.62 -4.85
CA ALA A 166 7.74 -9.52 -6.07
C ALA A 166 8.24 -10.49 -7.16
N HIS A 167 9.55 -10.53 -7.37
CA HIS A 167 10.17 -11.45 -8.32
C HIS A 167 9.91 -12.93 -7.94
N ALA A 168 10.15 -13.31 -6.69
CA ALA A 168 9.96 -14.67 -6.20
C ALA A 168 8.51 -15.17 -6.32
N HIS A 169 7.53 -14.25 -6.25
CA HIS A 169 6.11 -14.56 -6.33
C HIS A 169 5.45 -14.21 -7.68
N GLY A 170 6.22 -13.74 -8.67
CA GLY A 170 5.69 -13.37 -10.00
C GLY A 170 4.74 -12.17 -9.98
N CYS A 171 4.91 -11.24 -9.04
CA CYS A 171 4.14 -10.00 -8.97
C CYS A 171 4.72 -8.92 -9.90
N THR A 172 3.88 -8.00 -10.36
CA THR A 172 4.37 -6.74 -10.94
C THR A 172 4.93 -5.88 -9.82
N TYR A 173 6.17 -5.41 -9.92
CA TYR A 173 6.82 -4.59 -8.90
C TYR A 173 6.87 -3.12 -9.29
N LEU A 174 6.59 -2.23 -8.35
CA LEU A 174 6.85 -0.80 -8.48
C LEU A 174 7.64 -0.29 -7.28
N ASN A 175 8.71 0.45 -7.57
CA ASN A 175 9.57 1.01 -6.56
C ASN A 175 9.04 2.38 -6.10
N GLY A 176 8.32 2.41 -4.97
CA GLY A 176 7.85 3.68 -4.39
C GLY A 176 8.95 4.62 -3.91
N ALA A 177 10.21 4.17 -3.82
CA ALA A 177 11.36 5.04 -3.55
C ALA A 177 11.85 5.84 -4.76
N ALA A 178 11.50 5.41 -5.97
CA ALA A 178 11.99 6.03 -7.20
C ALA A 178 11.01 7.03 -7.83
N LEU A 179 9.80 7.16 -7.28
CA LEU A 179 8.67 7.73 -8.02
C LEU A 179 8.03 8.95 -7.34
N TRP A 180 8.15 9.11 -6.02
CA TRP A 180 7.58 10.23 -5.25
C TRP A 180 8.26 10.33 -3.87
N ALA A 181 8.03 11.44 -3.16
CA ALA A 181 8.58 11.71 -1.83
C ALA A 181 7.45 11.98 -0.82
N VAL A 182 7.70 11.64 0.44
CA VAL A 182 6.86 12.05 1.57
C VAL A 182 6.99 13.55 1.81
N ASN A 183 5.94 14.17 2.36
CA ASN A 183 5.97 15.57 2.71
C ASN A 183 6.87 15.79 3.94
N PRO A 184 7.80 16.78 3.92
CA PRO A 184 8.75 16.99 5.01
C PRO A 184 8.10 17.54 6.30
N VAL A 185 6.83 17.95 6.28
CA VAL A 185 6.11 18.41 7.49
C VAL A 185 6.02 17.29 8.52
N ASP A 186 5.70 16.07 8.09
CA ASP A 186 5.56 14.93 8.99
C ASP A 186 6.48 13.75 8.64
N GLY A 187 7.07 13.75 7.45
CA GLY A 187 8.02 12.76 6.97
C GLY A 187 7.41 11.41 6.62
N ILE A 188 6.09 11.25 6.64
CA ILE A 188 5.40 9.96 6.43
C ILE A 188 4.39 10.05 5.28
N HIS A 189 3.59 11.11 5.22
CA HIS A 189 2.42 11.17 4.35
C HIS A 189 2.66 11.93 3.05
N PHE A 190 1.87 11.59 2.03
CA PHE A 190 1.84 12.31 0.76
C PHE A 190 0.96 13.55 0.86
N ASP A 191 1.43 14.67 0.32
CA ASP A 191 0.54 15.79 0.03
C ASP A 191 -0.27 15.55 -1.25
N ALA A 192 -1.16 16.50 -1.58
CA ALA A 192 -2.04 16.40 -2.74
C ALA A 192 -1.27 16.28 -4.08
N ASP A 193 -0.08 16.86 -4.17
CA ASP A 193 0.76 16.82 -5.37
C ASP A 193 1.48 15.47 -5.50
N ALA A 194 2.02 14.94 -4.39
CA ALA A 194 2.57 13.59 -4.34
C ALA A 194 1.49 12.53 -4.65
N HIS A 195 0.26 12.71 -4.15
CA HIS A 195 -0.87 11.87 -4.54
C HIS A 195 -1.20 11.94 -6.05
N ALA A 196 -1.09 13.13 -6.65
CA ALA A 196 -1.30 13.30 -8.09
C ALA A 196 -0.19 12.62 -8.91
N ALA A 197 1.06 12.81 -8.50
CA ALA A 197 2.23 12.18 -9.13
C ALA A 197 2.17 10.65 -9.03
N PHE A 198 1.80 10.11 -7.87
CA PHE A 198 1.58 8.67 -7.68
C PHE A 198 0.56 8.14 -8.69
N ALA A 199 -0.61 8.75 -8.75
CA ALA A 199 -1.68 8.33 -9.66
C ALA A 199 -1.23 8.37 -11.12
N SER A 200 -0.56 9.44 -11.53
CA SER A 200 -0.06 9.58 -12.90
C SER A 200 1.04 8.57 -13.24
N GLY A 201 1.90 8.22 -12.28
CA GLY A 201 3.00 7.29 -12.49
C GLY A 201 2.54 5.84 -12.61
N ILE A 202 1.50 5.45 -11.87
CA ILE A 202 1.01 4.07 -11.85
C ILE A 202 -0.06 3.77 -12.90
N GLU A 203 -0.79 4.78 -13.37
CA GLU A 203 -1.88 4.63 -14.33
C GLU A 203 -1.47 3.90 -15.62
N PRO A 204 -0.32 4.21 -16.27
CA PRO A 204 0.14 3.47 -17.45
C PRO A 204 0.46 2.00 -17.16
N VAL A 205 1.00 1.71 -15.97
CA VAL A 205 1.32 0.34 -15.53
C VAL A 205 0.03 -0.47 -15.39
N LEU A 206 -1.01 0.14 -14.80
CA LEU A 206 -2.32 -0.50 -14.62
C LEU A 206 -3.00 -0.78 -15.96
N ARG A 207 -2.96 0.14 -16.93
CA ARG A 207 -3.45 -0.14 -18.30
C ARG A 207 -2.62 -1.20 -19.02
N GLY A 208 -1.33 -1.25 -18.73
CA GLY A 208 -0.40 -2.23 -19.28
C GLY A 208 -0.64 -3.64 -18.73
N LEU A 209 -1.30 -3.79 -17.58
CA LEU A 209 -1.46 -5.07 -16.90
C LEU A 209 -2.47 -5.97 -17.63
N PRO A 210 -2.08 -7.18 -18.10
CA PRO A 210 -2.99 -8.05 -18.86
C PRO A 210 -4.31 -8.38 -18.15
N ALA A 211 -4.31 -8.45 -16.81
CA ALA A 211 -5.53 -8.71 -16.03
C ALA A 211 -6.54 -7.55 -16.08
N LEU A 212 -6.08 -6.32 -16.34
CA LEU A 212 -6.89 -5.10 -16.36
C LEU A 212 -7.17 -4.57 -17.78
N ARG A 213 -6.70 -5.27 -18.82
CA ARG A 213 -7.03 -4.98 -20.22
C ARG A 213 -8.42 -5.47 -20.60
#